data_AF-B3RJU7-F1
#
_entry.id   AF-B3RJU7-F1
#
_cell.length_a   1.000
_cell.length_b   1.000
_cell.length_c   1.000
_cell.angle_alpha   90.00
_cell.angle_beta   90.00
_cell.angle_gamma   90.00
#
_symmetry.space_group_name_H-M   'P 1'
#
loop_
_entity.id
_entity.type
_entity.pdbx_description
1 polymer ?
#
loop_
_entity_poly.entity_id
_entity_poly.type
_entity_poly.pdbx_seq_one_letter_code
_entity_poly.pdbx_strand_id
1 'polypeptide(L)'
;MDKISFDSPIMKKLGDQVTIKSSLLRPYYSWYKELKERLSDDSEVLEDLPSKFDPENAKANYYLVTMDIGYEGLKQEELLKIWYQEALRAVKAKNLGHVVDIFKVTAERLVHIIFNLPNAGALDKLMLNVPLSKEIGDRVKTDIKVVIPYEQFLSMLQG
;
A
#
# COMPACT_ATOMS: atom_id res chain seq x y z
N MET A 1 -8.31 19.45 5.01
CA MET A 1 -7.93 19.73 3.61
C MET A 1 -6.87 20.81 3.63
N ASP A 2 -5.74 20.62 2.95
CA ASP A 2 -4.53 21.43 3.15
C ASP A 2 -4.57 22.74 2.35
N LYS A 3 -4.01 23.82 2.93
CA LYS A 3 -3.85 25.14 2.28
C LYS A 3 -3.12 25.05 0.95
N ILE A 4 -2.14 24.14 0.86
CA ILE A 4 -1.33 23.93 -0.34
C ILE A 4 -2.21 23.56 -1.56
N SER A 5 -3.26 22.74 -1.37
CA SER A 5 -4.13 22.34 -2.48
C SER A 5 -4.92 23.51 -3.06
N PHE A 6 -5.37 24.44 -2.22
CA PHE A 6 -6.09 25.65 -2.63
C PHE A 6 -5.21 26.67 -3.32
N ASP A 7 -3.92 26.68 -3.00
CA ASP A 7 -2.95 27.59 -3.62
C ASP A 7 -2.41 27.11 -4.97
N SER A 8 -2.68 25.86 -5.33
CA SER A 8 -2.23 25.29 -6.60
C SER A 8 -2.81 26.04 -7.82
N PRO A 9 -2.03 26.23 -8.91
CA PRO A 9 -2.51 26.90 -10.12
C PRO A 9 -3.74 26.22 -10.74
N ILE A 10 -3.84 24.89 -10.64
CA ILE A 10 -4.98 24.12 -11.14
C ILE A 10 -6.24 24.47 -10.34
N MET A 11 -6.17 24.47 -9.01
CA MET A 11 -7.32 24.79 -8.18
C MET A 11 -7.77 26.25 -8.35
N LYS A 12 -6.82 27.19 -8.54
CA LYS A 12 -7.12 28.60 -8.81
C LYS A 12 -7.82 28.83 -10.15
N LYS A 13 -7.52 28.03 -11.18
CA LYS A 13 -8.08 28.19 -12.54
C LYS A 13 -9.33 27.36 -12.80
N LEU A 14 -9.41 26.16 -12.22
CA LEU A 14 -10.40 25.13 -12.56
C LEU A 14 -11.11 24.56 -11.31
N GLY A 15 -11.13 25.31 -10.21
CA GLY A 15 -11.57 24.80 -8.91
C GLY A 15 -13.01 24.26 -8.88
N ASP A 16 -13.89 24.75 -9.76
CA ASP A 16 -15.25 24.25 -9.92
C ASP A 16 -15.33 22.85 -10.57
N GLN A 17 -14.27 22.43 -11.24
CA GLN A 17 -14.15 21.13 -11.92
C GLN A 17 -13.24 20.15 -11.16
N VAL A 18 -12.56 20.60 -10.10
CA VAL A 18 -11.63 19.78 -9.32
C VAL A 18 -12.36 19.11 -8.17
N THR A 19 -12.44 17.77 -8.21
CA THR A 19 -12.92 16.97 -7.08
C THR A 19 -11.74 16.52 -6.22
N ILE A 20 -11.78 16.81 -4.92
CA ILE A 20 -10.74 16.38 -3.97
C ILE A 20 -11.32 15.37 -2.99
N LYS A 21 -10.67 14.22 -2.88
CA LYS A 21 -10.95 13.20 -1.87
C LYS A 21 -9.75 13.08 -0.93
N SER A 22 -10.01 12.99 0.37
CA SER A 22 -8.98 12.87 1.39
C SER A 22 -9.41 11.83 2.40
N SER A 23 -8.50 10.91 2.74
CA SER A 23 -8.68 9.92 3.78
C SER A 23 -7.50 9.99 4.75
N LEU A 24 -7.75 9.70 6.03
CA LEU A 24 -6.71 9.66 7.04
C LEU A 24 -5.88 8.39 6.87
N LEU A 25 -4.65 8.54 6.42
CA LEU A 25 -3.71 7.43 6.25
C LEU A 25 -2.90 7.21 7.52
N ARG A 26 -2.73 5.95 7.88
CA ARG A 26 -1.88 5.51 8.97
C ARG A 26 -0.73 4.68 8.43
N PRO A 27 0.54 5.05 8.71
CA PRO A 27 1.69 4.26 8.28
C PRO A 27 1.64 2.85 8.85
N TYR A 28 1.94 1.85 8.03
CA TYR A 28 1.77 0.46 8.43
C TYR A 28 2.63 0.06 9.64
N TYR A 29 3.80 0.67 9.84
CA TYR A 29 4.63 0.41 11.03
C TYR A 29 3.92 0.77 12.35
N SER A 30 3.16 1.87 12.37
CA SER A 30 2.39 2.27 13.54
C SER A 30 1.17 1.37 13.79
N TRP A 31 0.61 0.82 12.72
CA TRP A 31 -0.50 -0.12 12.77
C TRP A 31 -0.04 -1.52 13.22
N TYR A 32 1.09 -1.97 12.69
CA TYR A 32 1.80 -3.19 13.10
C TYR A 32 2.05 -3.23 14.61
N LYS A 33 2.59 -2.15 15.19
CA LYS A 33 2.86 -2.07 16.64
C LYS A 33 1.61 -2.27 17.48
N GLU A 34 0.51 -1.60 17.12
CA GLU A 34 -0.76 -1.75 17.83
C GLU A 34 -1.32 -3.17 17.72
N LEU A 35 -1.25 -3.78 16.54
CA LEU A 35 -1.67 -5.17 16.37
C LEU A 35 -0.83 -6.13 17.21
N LYS A 36 0.49 -5.91 17.25
CA LYS A 36 1.39 -6.71 18.10
C LYS A 36 1.01 -6.63 19.57
N GLU A 37 0.82 -5.41 20.07
CA GLU A 37 0.42 -5.16 21.47
C GLU A 37 -0.92 -5.81 21.81
N ARG A 38 -1.90 -5.74 20.89
CA ARG A 38 -3.24 -6.32 21.09
C ARG A 38 -3.26 -7.83 21.08
N LEU A 39 -2.48 -8.45 20.20
CA LEU A 39 -2.51 -9.90 20.01
C LEU A 39 -1.57 -10.64 20.98
N SER A 40 -0.69 -9.94 21.70
CA SER A 40 0.38 -10.55 22.50
C SER A 40 1.15 -11.61 21.71
N ASP A 41 1.30 -11.37 20.41
CA ASP A 41 1.74 -12.36 19.43
C ASP A 41 3.22 -12.12 19.07
N ASP A 42 4.07 -13.08 19.44
CA ASP A 42 5.51 -13.10 19.16
C ASP A 42 5.85 -13.90 17.89
N SER A 43 4.86 -14.24 17.06
CA SER A 43 5.13 -14.93 15.79
C SER A 43 6.09 -14.16 14.89
N GLU A 44 7.10 -14.88 14.40
CA GLU A 44 8.00 -14.42 13.34
C GLU A 44 7.37 -14.71 11.97
N VAL A 45 7.62 -13.85 10.97
CA VAL A 45 7.14 -14.09 9.60
C VAL A 45 7.69 -15.41 9.09
N LEU A 46 6.78 -16.33 8.77
CA LEU A 46 7.05 -17.49 7.93
C LEU A 46 6.81 -17.07 6.48
N GLU A 47 7.89 -16.72 5.75
CA GLU A 47 8.10 -16.91 4.30
C GLU A 47 9.18 -15.99 3.68
N ASP A 48 9.85 -16.51 2.64
CA ASP A 48 10.87 -15.85 1.83
C ASP A 48 10.32 -14.64 1.07
N LEU A 49 10.69 -13.44 1.53
CA LEU A 49 10.65 -12.26 0.66
C LEU A 49 11.81 -12.34 -0.34
N PRO A 50 11.62 -11.92 -1.61
CA PRO A 50 12.72 -11.83 -2.55
C PRO A 50 13.86 -10.97 -1.97
N SER A 51 15.10 -11.29 -2.37
CA SER A 51 16.31 -10.57 -1.95
C SER A 51 16.17 -9.05 -2.16
N LYS A 52 17.01 -8.28 -1.46
CA LYS A 52 16.99 -6.81 -1.48
C LYS A 52 16.85 -6.29 -2.92
N PHE A 53 15.79 -5.52 -3.17
CA PHE A 53 15.58 -4.84 -4.44
C PHE A 53 16.22 -3.46 -4.37
N ASP A 54 17.06 -3.18 -5.36
CA ASP A 54 17.66 -1.88 -5.53
C ASP A 54 16.93 -1.12 -6.65
N PRO A 55 16.02 -0.21 -6.28
CA PRO A 55 15.22 0.53 -7.25
C PRO A 55 16.05 1.51 -8.12
N GLU A 56 17.24 1.91 -7.69
CA GLU A 56 18.08 2.84 -8.47
C GLU A 56 18.70 2.18 -9.70
N ASN A 57 18.92 0.85 -9.63
CA ASN A 57 19.56 0.08 -10.70
C ASN A 57 18.55 -0.62 -11.65
N ALA A 58 17.27 -0.66 -11.30
CA ALA A 58 16.22 -1.22 -12.13
C ALA A 58 15.37 -0.11 -12.74
N LYS A 59 15.06 -0.17 -14.04
CA LYS A 59 13.98 0.64 -14.64
C LYS A 59 12.65 0.22 -14.01
N ALA A 60 12.34 0.82 -12.87
CA ALA A 60 11.26 0.38 -12.03
C ALA A 60 10.00 1.22 -12.27
N ASN A 61 8.84 0.56 -12.22
CA ASN A 61 7.53 1.17 -12.35
C ASN A 61 6.92 1.31 -10.95
N TYR A 62 6.21 2.41 -10.74
CA TYR A 62 5.45 2.61 -9.52
C TYR A 62 4.04 2.08 -9.69
N TYR A 63 3.61 1.24 -8.75
CA TYR A 63 2.26 0.70 -8.73
C TYR A 63 1.55 1.15 -7.46
N LEU A 64 0.43 1.87 -7.62
CA LEU A 64 -0.51 2.11 -6.55
C LEU A 64 -1.50 0.95 -6.51
N VAL A 65 -1.44 0.17 -5.44
CA VAL A 65 -2.34 -0.94 -5.17
C VAL A 65 -3.29 -0.54 -4.06
N THR A 66 -4.58 -0.74 -4.27
CA THR A 66 -5.63 -0.57 -3.26
C THR A 66 -6.29 -1.91 -3.01
N MET A 67 -6.28 -2.37 -1.76
CA MET A 67 -6.95 -3.60 -1.33
C MET A 67 -8.13 -3.24 -0.44
N ASP A 68 -9.33 -3.66 -0.83
CA ASP A 68 -10.56 -3.61 -0.04
C ASP A 68 -10.86 -4.99 0.54
N ILE A 69 -10.89 -5.07 1.86
CA ILE A 69 -10.82 -6.33 2.60
C ILE A 69 -12.19 -6.65 3.21
N GLY A 70 -12.84 -7.68 2.67
CA GLY A 70 -14.04 -8.31 3.21
C GLY A 70 -13.73 -9.28 4.36
N TYR A 71 -14.74 -9.61 5.15
CA TYR A 71 -14.60 -10.42 6.38
C TYR A 71 -15.78 -11.36 6.64
N GLU A 72 -16.62 -11.60 5.63
CA GLU A 72 -17.81 -12.44 5.80
C GLU A 72 -17.42 -13.85 6.27
N GLY A 73 -17.95 -14.24 7.43
CA GLY A 73 -17.69 -15.53 8.07
C GLY A 73 -16.45 -15.61 8.99
N LEU A 74 -15.70 -14.52 9.20
CA LEU A 74 -14.52 -14.51 10.07
C LEU A 74 -14.81 -13.90 11.44
N LYS A 75 -14.23 -14.47 12.49
CA LYS A 75 -14.19 -13.82 13.80
C LYS A 75 -13.22 -12.64 13.76
N GLN A 76 -13.51 -11.64 14.58
CA GLN A 76 -12.67 -10.44 14.65
C GLN A 76 -11.21 -10.75 15.00
N GLU A 77 -10.96 -11.69 15.90
CA GLU A 77 -9.60 -12.09 16.27
C GLU A 77 -8.83 -12.72 15.10
N GLU A 78 -9.49 -13.56 14.30
CA GLU A 78 -8.91 -14.20 13.10
C GLU A 78 -8.54 -13.13 12.06
N LEU A 79 -9.43 -12.17 11.83
CA LEU A 79 -9.16 -11.05 10.93
C LEU A 79 -7.96 -10.23 11.40
N LEU A 80 -7.88 -9.92 12.70
CA LEU A 80 -6.76 -9.15 13.26
C LEU A 80 -5.43 -9.91 13.13
N LYS A 81 -5.43 -11.24 13.26
CA LYS A 81 -4.23 -12.07 13.04
C LYS A 81 -3.76 -12.03 11.59
N ILE A 82 -4.67 -12.16 10.62
CA ILE A 82 -4.33 -12.05 9.19
C ILE A 82 -3.74 -10.66 8.90
N TRP A 83 -4.37 -9.61 9.43
CA TRP A 83 -3.89 -8.24 9.30
C TRP A 83 -2.52 -8.02 9.95
N TYR A 84 -2.23 -8.70 11.07
CA TYR A 84 -0.93 -8.65 11.72
C TYR A 84 0.16 -9.30 10.87
N GLN A 85 -0.12 -10.47 10.29
CA GLN A 85 0.81 -11.14 9.38
C GLN A 85 1.08 -10.30 8.12
N GLU A 86 0.02 -9.71 7.56
CA GLU A 86 0.14 -8.76 6.45
C GLU A 86 1.02 -7.58 6.84
N ALA A 87 0.81 -7.01 8.02
CA ALA A 87 1.60 -5.91 8.56
C ALA A 87 3.07 -6.21 8.64
N LEU A 88 3.37 -7.37 9.20
CA LEU A 88 4.71 -7.78 9.48
C LEU A 88 5.46 -8.05 8.16
N ARG A 89 4.81 -8.70 7.18
CA ARG A 89 5.35 -8.90 5.83
C ARG A 89 5.58 -7.57 5.11
N ALA A 90 4.59 -6.68 5.15
CA ALA A 90 4.63 -5.35 4.55
C ALA A 90 5.82 -4.51 5.08
N VAL A 91 6.02 -4.48 6.40
CA VAL A 91 7.16 -3.79 7.03
C VAL A 91 8.51 -4.37 6.57
N LYS A 92 8.63 -5.71 6.49
CA LYS A 92 9.86 -6.35 5.99
C LYS A 92 10.11 -6.03 4.50
N ALA A 93 9.08 -6.08 3.66
CA ALA A 93 9.19 -5.78 2.24
C ALA A 93 9.64 -4.33 1.97
N LYS A 94 9.16 -3.37 2.80
CA LYS A 94 9.64 -1.99 2.78
C LYS A 94 11.14 -1.89 3.13
N ASN A 95 11.58 -2.60 4.17
CA ASN A 95 13.00 -2.62 4.56
C ASN A 95 13.92 -3.24 3.49
N LEU A 96 13.38 -4.11 2.63
CA LEU A 96 14.09 -4.74 1.52
C LEU A 96 14.05 -3.92 0.21
N GLY A 97 13.38 -2.76 0.19
CA GLY A 97 13.33 -1.85 -0.96
C GLY A 97 12.26 -2.16 -2.01
N HIS A 98 11.48 -3.24 -1.86
CA HIS A 98 10.40 -3.60 -2.80
C HIS A 98 9.19 -2.66 -2.72
N VAL A 99 9.05 -1.96 -1.59
CA VAL A 99 7.89 -1.12 -1.30
C VAL A 99 8.34 0.29 -0.93
N VAL A 100 7.78 1.29 -1.60
CA VAL A 100 8.03 2.71 -1.30
C VAL A 100 7.32 3.07 0.00
N ASP A 101 6.00 2.83 0.04
CA ASP A 101 5.23 3.05 1.25
C ASP A 101 3.94 2.24 1.29
N ILE A 102 3.39 2.12 2.50
CA ILE A 102 2.23 1.27 2.81
C ILE A 102 1.41 1.98 3.88
N PHE A 103 0.13 2.16 3.60
CA PHE A 103 -0.80 2.86 4.46
C PHE A 103 -2.03 2.03 4.73
N LYS A 104 -2.41 2.01 6.00
CA LYS A 104 -3.75 1.64 6.40
C LYS A 104 -4.64 2.89 6.37
N VAL A 105 -5.69 2.89 5.57
CA VAL A 105 -6.76 3.91 5.64
C VAL A 105 -7.52 3.77 6.96
N THR A 106 -7.45 4.77 7.83
CA THR A 106 -8.02 4.72 9.18
C THR A 106 -9.54 4.57 9.13
N ALA A 107 -10.12 3.75 10.02
CA ALA A 107 -11.56 3.46 10.14
C ALA A 107 -12.22 2.77 8.92
N GLU A 108 -11.50 2.60 7.81
CA GLU A 108 -11.99 1.86 6.64
C GLU A 108 -11.45 0.42 6.64
N ARG A 109 -11.76 -0.40 5.63
CA ARG A 109 -11.12 -1.71 5.40
C ARG A 109 -10.20 -1.71 4.18
N LEU A 110 -9.61 -0.56 3.93
CA LEU A 110 -8.71 -0.32 2.81
C LEU A 110 -7.24 -0.29 3.21
N VAL A 111 -6.40 -0.82 2.34
CA VAL A 111 -4.93 -0.67 2.37
C VAL A 111 -4.48 -0.05 1.07
N HIS A 112 -3.60 0.95 1.13
CA HIS A 112 -2.90 1.48 -0.02
C HIS A 112 -1.42 1.09 0.05
N ILE A 113 -0.89 0.58 -1.05
CA ILE A 113 0.50 0.20 -1.20
C ILE A 113 1.08 0.88 -2.43
N ILE A 114 2.27 1.47 -2.28
CA ILE A 114 3.06 1.99 -3.39
C ILE A 114 4.27 1.07 -3.56
N PHE A 115 4.20 0.22 -4.58
CA PHE A 115 5.32 -0.64 -4.95
C PHE A 115 6.26 0.08 -5.91
N ASN A 116 7.53 -0.29 -5.85
CA ASN A 116 8.49 0.04 -6.89
C ASN A 116 9.07 -1.27 -7.42
N LEU A 117 8.67 -1.67 -8.62
CA LEU A 117 8.93 -3.02 -9.16
C LEU A 117 9.29 -2.96 -10.65
N PRO A 118 10.11 -3.89 -11.15
CA PRO A 118 10.60 -3.83 -12.53
C PRO A 118 9.50 -4.06 -13.58
N ASN A 119 8.44 -4.81 -13.25
CA ASN A 119 7.34 -5.13 -14.17
C ASN A 119 6.11 -5.69 -13.43
N ALA A 120 5.00 -5.81 -14.16
CA ALA A 120 3.74 -6.35 -13.63
C ALA A 120 3.86 -7.81 -13.15
N GLY A 121 4.69 -8.64 -13.79
CA GLY A 121 4.89 -10.02 -13.35
C GLY A 121 5.58 -10.13 -11.98
N ALA A 122 6.43 -9.17 -11.61
CA ALA A 122 6.98 -9.07 -10.26
C ALA A 122 5.90 -8.69 -9.24
N LEU A 123 4.98 -7.79 -9.62
CA LEU A 123 3.84 -7.43 -8.79
C LEU A 123 2.91 -8.63 -8.57
N ASP A 124 2.54 -9.36 -9.63
CA ASP A 124 1.68 -10.53 -9.54
C ASP A 124 2.25 -11.58 -8.58
N LYS A 125 3.55 -11.89 -8.71
CA LYS A 125 4.23 -12.83 -7.81
C LYS A 125 4.19 -12.38 -6.36
N LEU A 126 4.33 -11.08 -6.10
CA LEU A 126 4.27 -10.54 -4.75
C LEU A 126 2.85 -10.63 -4.20
N MET A 127 1.86 -10.16 -4.97
CA MET A 127 0.44 -10.12 -4.58
C MET A 127 -0.17 -11.52 -4.38
N LEU A 128 0.27 -12.53 -5.13
CA LEU A 128 -0.16 -13.92 -4.91
C LEU A 128 0.34 -14.49 -3.58
N ASN A 129 1.40 -13.92 -3.02
CA ASN A 129 2.07 -14.45 -1.85
C ASN A 129 1.79 -13.67 -0.56
N VAL A 130 0.99 -12.59 -0.60
CA VAL A 130 0.66 -11.86 0.63
C VAL A 130 -0.37 -12.63 1.48
N PRO A 131 -0.26 -12.57 2.82
CA PRO A 131 -1.19 -13.22 3.74
C PRO A 131 -2.67 -12.97 3.43
N LEU A 132 -3.05 -11.73 3.10
CA LEU A 132 -4.43 -11.41 2.72
C LEU A 132 -4.92 -12.25 1.53
N SER A 133 -4.11 -12.42 0.49
CA SER A 133 -4.45 -13.21 -0.69
C SER A 133 -4.53 -14.71 -0.38
N LYS A 134 -3.63 -15.22 0.47
CA LYS A 134 -3.58 -16.65 0.82
C LYS A 134 -4.74 -17.08 1.70
N GLU A 135 -5.05 -16.29 2.72
CA GLU A 135 -6.02 -16.65 3.74
C GLU A 135 -7.45 -16.28 3.31
N ILE A 136 -7.63 -15.12 2.66
CA ILE A 136 -8.94 -14.54 2.38
C ILE A 136 -9.03 -13.89 0.99
N GLY A 137 -8.29 -14.39 0.01
CA GLY A 137 -8.20 -13.79 -1.32
C GLY A 137 -9.54 -13.64 -2.06
N ASP A 138 -10.49 -14.54 -1.80
CA ASP A 138 -11.87 -14.47 -2.31
C ASP A 138 -12.67 -13.28 -1.76
N ARG A 139 -12.19 -12.69 -0.66
CA ARG A 139 -12.78 -11.55 0.05
C ARG A 139 -11.99 -10.26 -0.14
N VAL A 140 -10.90 -10.28 -0.91
CA VAL A 140 -10.08 -9.08 -1.16
C VAL A 140 -10.34 -8.58 -2.58
N LYS A 141 -10.82 -7.35 -2.71
CA LYS A 141 -10.88 -6.66 -4.00
C LYS A 141 -9.65 -5.79 -4.17
N THR A 142 -8.96 -5.97 -5.29
CA THR A 142 -7.70 -5.27 -5.57
C THR A 142 -7.85 -4.38 -6.79
N ASP A 143 -7.56 -3.09 -6.64
CA ASP A 143 -7.39 -2.11 -7.73
C ASP A 143 -5.90 -1.81 -7.88
N ILE A 144 -5.40 -1.81 -9.12
CA ILE A 144 -3.99 -1.59 -9.42
C ILE A 144 -3.88 -0.50 -10.48
N LYS A 145 -3.06 0.50 -10.20
CA LYS A 145 -2.75 1.60 -11.13
C LYS A 145 -1.26 1.76 -11.25
N VAL A 146 -0.77 1.85 -12.50
CA VAL A 146 0.59 2.34 -12.75
C VAL A 146 0.57 3.85 -12.54
N VAL A 147 1.48 4.34 -11.71
CA VAL A 147 1.62 5.76 -11.41
C VAL A 147 3.02 6.23 -11.76
N ILE A 148 3.19 7.53 -11.96
CA ILE A 148 4.50 8.16 -12.14
C ILE A 148 4.68 9.22 -11.05
N PRO A 149 5.90 9.39 -10.49
CA PRO A 149 6.20 10.51 -9.62
C PRO A 149 5.88 11.83 -10.32
N TYR A 150 5.39 12.80 -9.57
CA TYR A 150 4.94 14.06 -10.14
C TYR A 150 6.09 14.86 -10.77
N GLU A 151 7.31 14.71 -10.24
CA GLU A 151 8.54 15.28 -10.76
C GLU A 151 8.89 14.72 -12.15
N GLN A 152 8.64 13.43 -12.36
CA GLN A 152 8.80 12.80 -13.67
C GLN A 152 7.77 13.33 -14.66
N PHE A 153 6.51 13.46 -14.24
CA PHE A 153 5.46 14.06 -15.06
C PHE A 153 5.78 15.51 -15.43
N LEU A 154 6.27 16.31 -14.48
CA LEU A 154 6.73 17.67 -14.72
C LEU A 154 7.83 17.72 -15.78
N SER A 155 8.81 16.82 -15.69
CA SER A 155 9.90 16.72 -16.66
C SER A 155 9.38 16.38 -18.07
N MET A 156 8.34 15.54 -18.19
CA MET A 156 7.69 15.24 -19.47
C MET A 156 6.96 16.45 -20.07
N LEU A 157 6.37 17.31 -19.24
CA LEU A 157 5.68 18.52 -19.71
C LEU A 157 6.65 19.64 -20.15
N GLN A 158 7.90 19.58 -19.65
CA GLN A 158 8.96 20.52 -20.01
C GLN A 158 9.77 20.06 -21.24
N GLY A 159 9.50 18.85 -21.73
CA GLY A 159 10.13 18.23 -22.90
C GLY A 159 9.58 18.72 -24.23
#